data_AF-A0A7K9J6S3-F1
#
_entry.id   AF-A0A7K9J6S3-F1
#
_cell.length_a   1.000
_cell.length_b   1.000
_cell.length_c   1.000
_cell.angle_alpha   90.00
_cell.angle_beta   90.00
_cell.angle_gamma   90.00
#
_symmetry.space_group_name_H-M   'P 1'
#
loop_
_entity.id
_entity.type
_entity.pdbx_description
1 polymer ?
#
loop_
_entity_poly.entity_id
_entity_poly.type
_entity_poly.pdbx_seq_one_letter_code
_entity_poly.pdbx_strand_id
1 'polypeptide(L)'
;VSKQVLEQVLRELQPLCTSEQQFLQEFFRLGHDSVELQVRMSTVSSPIPLSSLAHPWEEATAQLLSEIFSCLEPELRAFLDVCNKVHPLGCLQVLVTLSDSVFGTWGSSSAAPSSFLRSLLGNALLLAKSNFNKCIGTLCKEMEEAKAPSRTRVGILPCVSRFQEFVAFSEEVFGTSQRRGELDKAQLRLASSVFSSINNLSTANLRVNTDMVMMENFHHIHNFLCQKNIPCLEGKKREAKQRCRQHMEKFITTYLGQPLEGLSHFFEGVKARLAQGVKEEEISFQLAYSKQELRKVIEKYPGKEVKRALETLYRKIHKHLSPEENLLLELWQAMEQEFIRQYREFEELIQRCYEGSGIALDFTMEDLLSYFNSITVSN
;
A
#
# COMPACT_ATOMS: atom_id res chain seq x y z
N VAL A 1 -4.99 11.40 -23.46
CA VAL A 1 -4.33 11.58 -24.77
C VAL A 1 -3.58 10.32 -25.20
N SER A 2 -2.57 9.84 -24.46
CA SER A 2 -1.79 8.63 -24.79
C SER A 2 -2.65 7.39 -25.07
N LYS A 3 -3.60 7.07 -24.17
CA LYS A 3 -4.56 5.97 -24.34
C LYS A 3 -5.28 6.08 -25.68
N GLN A 4 -6.10 7.11 -25.88
CA GLN A 4 -6.91 7.33 -27.10
C GLN A 4 -6.09 7.27 -28.40
N VAL A 5 -4.87 7.82 -28.41
CA VAL A 5 -4.00 7.77 -29.60
C VAL A 5 -3.53 6.34 -29.87
N LEU A 6 -3.09 5.61 -28.83
CA LEU A 6 -2.73 4.20 -28.96
C LEU A 6 -3.93 3.36 -29.43
N GLU A 7 -5.14 3.65 -28.94
CA GLU A 7 -6.35 2.97 -29.39
C GLU A 7 -6.65 3.21 -30.85
N GLN A 8 -6.49 4.44 -31.30
CA GLN A 8 -6.69 4.80 -32.69
C GLN A 8 -5.65 4.10 -33.59
N VAL A 9 -4.37 4.13 -33.22
CA VAL A 9 -3.30 3.46 -33.98
C VAL A 9 -3.59 1.96 -34.14
N LEU A 10 -3.94 1.28 -33.03
CA LEU A 10 -4.23 -0.15 -33.06
C LEU A 10 -5.50 -0.48 -33.88
N ARG A 11 -6.52 0.39 -33.84
CA ARG A 11 -7.75 0.24 -34.64
C ARG A 11 -7.49 0.38 -36.14
N GLU A 12 -6.62 1.30 -36.55
CA GLU A 12 -6.29 1.52 -37.97
C GLU A 12 -5.34 0.45 -38.52
N LEU A 13 -4.42 -0.09 -37.69
CA LEU A 13 -3.50 -1.16 -38.10
C LEU A 13 -4.21 -2.48 -38.40
N GLN A 14 -5.27 -2.79 -37.65
CA GLN A 14 -5.98 -4.06 -37.80
C GLN A 14 -6.57 -4.31 -39.19
N PRO A 15 -7.39 -3.41 -39.79
CA PRO A 15 -7.95 -3.63 -41.12
C PRO A 15 -6.88 -3.63 -42.20
N LEU A 16 -5.82 -2.81 -42.08
CA LEU A 16 -4.72 -2.76 -43.05
C LEU A 16 -3.97 -4.09 -43.13
N CYS A 17 -3.50 -4.61 -42.00
CA CYS A 17 -2.78 -5.88 -41.96
C CYS A 17 -3.67 -7.07 -42.33
N THR A 18 -4.97 -7.00 -42.03
CA THR A 18 -5.93 -8.08 -42.35
C THR A 18 -6.25 -8.08 -43.84
N SER A 19 -6.49 -6.91 -44.44
CA SER A 19 -6.74 -6.77 -45.87
C SER A 19 -5.53 -7.21 -46.70
N GLU A 20 -4.33 -6.83 -46.30
CA GLU A 20 -3.11 -7.24 -47.02
C GLU A 20 -2.89 -8.75 -46.92
N GLN A 21 -3.10 -9.34 -45.74
CA GLN A 21 -3.01 -10.79 -45.59
C GLN A 21 -4.04 -11.52 -46.46
N GLN A 22 -5.28 -11.03 -46.53
CA GLN A 22 -6.32 -11.60 -47.40
C GLN A 22 -5.95 -11.45 -48.89
N PHE A 23 -5.44 -10.28 -49.29
CA PHE A 23 -4.99 -10.04 -50.66
C PHE A 23 -3.88 -11.01 -51.07
N LEU A 24 -2.84 -11.19 -50.24
CA LEU A 24 -1.74 -12.12 -50.54
C LEU A 24 -2.23 -13.56 -50.61
N GLN A 25 -3.12 -13.95 -49.69
CA GLN A 25 -3.74 -15.27 -49.72
C GLN A 25 -4.53 -15.49 -51.01
N GLU A 26 -5.37 -14.54 -51.43
CA GLU A 26 -6.15 -14.64 -52.66
C GLU A 26 -5.27 -14.57 -53.92
N PHE A 27 -4.36 -13.60 -54.01
CA PHE A 27 -3.50 -13.39 -55.17
C PHE A 27 -2.62 -14.61 -55.47
N PHE A 28 -1.96 -15.16 -54.45
CA PHE A 28 -1.11 -16.34 -54.64
C PHE A 28 -1.91 -17.64 -54.77
N ARG A 29 -3.11 -17.73 -54.17
CA ARG A 29 -4.02 -18.88 -54.40
C ARG A 29 -4.55 -18.88 -55.84
N LEU A 30 -4.86 -17.71 -56.41
CA LEU A 30 -5.24 -17.55 -57.82
C LEU A 30 -4.08 -17.90 -58.77
N GLY A 31 -2.84 -17.55 -58.40
CA GLY A 31 -1.64 -17.94 -59.13
C GLY A 31 -1.43 -19.46 -59.15
N HIS A 32 -1.72 -20.14 -58.04
CA HIS A 32 -1.62 -21.60 -57.95
C HIS A 32 -2.75 -22.31 -58.70
N ASP A 33 -4.00 -21.86 -58.58
CA ASP A 33 -5.13 -22.42 -59.35
C ASP A 33 -4.87 -22.29 -60.87
N SER A 34 -4.22 -21.22 -61.32
CA SER A 34 -3.83 -21.04 -62.73
C SER A 34 -2.70 -21.99 -63.18
N VAL A 35 -1.74 -22.29 -62.30
CA VAL A 35 -0.62 -23.23 -62.59
C VAL A 35 -1.09 -24.69 -62.44
N GLU A 36 -1.91 -25.00 -61.45
CA GLU A 36 -2.53 -26.32 -61.28
C GLU A 36 -3.57 -26.61 -62.35
N LEU A 37 -4.31 -25.63 -62.91
CA LEU A 37 -5.13 -25.87 -64.09
C LEU A 37 -4.26 -26.26 -65.30
N GLN A 38 -3.11 -25.61 -65.48
CA GLN A 38 -2.16 -25.96 -66.55
C GLN A 38 -1.50 -27.33 -66.33
N VAL A 39 -1.18 -27.69 -65.08
CA VAL A 39 -0.58 -28.99 -64.73
C VAL A 39 -1.63 -30.12 -64.71
N ARG A 40 -2.87 -29.88 -64.26
CA ARG A 40 -3.98 -30.87 -64.32
C ARG A 40 -4.47 -31.13 -65.73
N MET A 41 -4.35 -30.19 -66.66
CA MET A 41 -4.53 -30.48 -68.09
C MET A 41 -3.43 -31.39 -68.64
N SER A 42 -2.31 -31.53 -67.94
CA SER A 42 -1.13 -32.28 -68.40
C SER A 42 -0.96 -33.64 -67.72
N THR A 43 -1.51 -33.88 -66.53
CA THR A 43 -1.39 -35.17 -65.84
C THR A 43 -2.61 -35.50 -64.97
N VAL A 44 -3.39 -36.50 -65.41
CA VAL A 44 -4.36 -37.20 -64.56
C VAL A 44 -3.58 -38.13 -63.64
N SER A 45 -3.77 -38.01 -62.31
CA SER A 45 -4.04 -39.12 -61.36
C SER A 45 -3.91 -38.66 -59.90
N SER A 46 -4.99 -38.84 -59.13
CA SER A 46 -5.10 -38.84 -57.66
C SER A 46 -5.24 -37.49 -56.93
N PRO A 47 -6.33 -37.28 -56.16
CA PRO A 47 -6.51 -36.10 -55.33
C PRO A 47 -5.78 -36.26 -53.98
N ILE A 48 -4.79 -35.40 -53.72
CA ILE A 48 -4.18 -35.23 -52.39
C ILE A 48 -5.14 -34.39 -51.52
N PRO A 49 -5.34 -34.69 -50.22
CA PRO A 49 -6.21 -33.89 -49.36
C PRO A 49 -5.61 -32.48 -49.14
N LEU A 50 -6.35 -31.44 -49.53
CA LEU A 50 -6.01 -30.00 -49.41
C LEU A 50 -5.67 -29.51 -47.98
N SER A 51 -5.85 -30.34 -46.96
CA SER A 51 -5.70 -29.95 -45.56
C SER A 51 -4.24 -29.92 -45.05
N SER A 52 -3.29 -30.63 -45.68
CA SER A 52 -1.90 -30.69 -45.18
C SER A 52 -1.01 -29.53 -45.66
N LEU A 53 -1.41 -28.84 -46.73
CA LEU A 53 -0.70 -27.70 -47.30
C LEU A 53 -1.10 -26.37 -46.64
N ALA A 54 -2.06 -26.36 -45.71
CA ALA A 54 -2.56 -25.15 -45.08
C ALA A 54 -1.51 -24.44 -44.20
N HIS A 55 -0.68 -25.21 -43.49
CA HIS A 55 0.29 -24.67 -42.54
C HIS A 55 1.53 -24.01 -43.19
N PRO A 56 2.14 -24.56 -44.26
CA PRO A 56 3.30 -23.92 -44.91
C PRO A 56 3.01 -22.56 -45.52
N TRP A 57 1.82 -22.35 -46.09
CA TRP A 57 1.51 -21.09 -46.77
C TRP A 57 1.16 -19.98 -45.77
N GLU A 58 0.57 -20.30 -44.62
CA GLU A 58 0.32 -19.31 -43.56
C GLU A 58 1.63 -18.70 -43.05
N GLU A 59 2.68 -19.52 -42.95
CA GLU A 59 4.02 -19.10 -42.54
C GLU A 59 4.72 -18.27 -43.63
N ALA A 60 4.65 -18.70 -44.90
CA ALA A 60 5.19 -17.94 -46.04
C ALA A 60 4.49 -16.57 -46.21
N THR A 61 3.17 -16.52 -46.01
CA THR A 61 2.40 -15.27 -46.08
C THR A 61 2.79 -14.33 -44.94
N ALA A 62 3.01 -14.87 -43.73
CA ALA A 62 3.48 -14.08 -42.60
C ALA A 62 4.90 -13.52 -42.82
N GLN A 63 5.79 -14.29 -43.47
CA GLN A 63 7.12 -13.81 -43.84
C GLN A 63 7.05 -12.67 -44.85
N LEU A 64 6.25 -12.80 -45.92
CA LEU A 64 6.09 -11.73 -46.91
C LEU A 64 5.49 -10.45 -46.29
N LEU A 65 4.49 -10.61 -45.41
CA LEU A 65 3.93 -9.49 -44.65
C LEU A 65 4.96 -8.82 -43.75
N SER A 66 5.90 -9.59 -43.18
CA SER A 66 6.98 -9.03 -42.38
C SER A 66 7.98 -8.20 -43.18
N GLU A 67 8.15 -8.50 -44.48
CA GLU A 67 8.97 -7.69 -45.39
C GLU A 67 8.23 -6.42 -45.80
N ILE A 68 6.96 -6.56 -46.21
CA ILE A 68 6.08 -5.44 -46.62
C ILE A 68 5.93 -4.43 -45.46
N PHE A 69 5.68 -4.93 -44.25
CA PHE A 69 5.52 -4.13 -43.04
C PHE A 69 6.77 -4.13 -42.15
N SER A 70 7.96 -4.22 -42.74
CA SER A 70 9.23 -4.29 -41.99
C SER A 70 9.48 -3.10 -41.05
N CYS A 71 8.94 -1.92 -41.34
CA CYS A 71 9.02 -0.74 -40.47
C CYS A 71 7.99 -0.75 -39.32
N LEU A 72 6.94 -1.56 -39.40
CA LEU A 72 5.82 -1.46 -38.48
C LEU A 72 6.20 -1.83 -37.03
N GLU A 73 6.96 -2.92 -36.87
CA GLU A 73 7.40 -3.35 -35.55
C GLU A 73 8.34 -2.34 -34.85
N PRO A 74 9.42 -1.82 -35.49
CA PRO A 74 10.28 -0.82 -34.85
C PRO A 74 9.55 0.50 -34.57
N GLU A 75 8.70 0.98 -35.48
CA GLU A 75 7.92 2.21 -35.27
C GLU A 75 6.90 2.06 -34.14
N LEU A 76 6.20 0.90 -34.07
CA LEU A 76 5.29 0.61 -32.97
C LEU A 76 6.05 0.60 -31.63
N ARG A 77 7.23 -0.02 -31.55
CA ARG A 77 8.05 0.00 -30.33
C ARG A 77 8.44 1.43 -29.93
N ALA A 78 8.91 2.25 -30.88
CA ALA A 78 9.27 3.64 -30.63
C ALA A 78 8.06 4.46 -30.14
N PHE A 79 6.89 4.25 -30.73
CA PHE A 79 5.65 4.89 -30.33
C PHE A 79 5.21 4.48 -28.90
N LEU A 80 5.31 3.19 -28.56
CA LEU A 80 5.02 2.71 -27.22
C LEU A 80 5.96 3.33 -26.18
N ASP A 81 7.24 3.50 -26.50
CA ASP A 81 8.20 4.18 -25.64
C ASP A 81 7.86 5.66 -25.41
N VAL A 82 7.34 6.35 -26.43
CA VAL A 82 6.81 7.71 -26.27
C VAL A 82 5.61 7.69 -25.32
N CYS A 83 4.64 6.80 -25.55
CA CYS A 83 3.47 6.65 -24.68
C CYS A 83 3.83 6.39 -23.22
N ASN A 84 4.86 5.57 -22.97
CA ASN A 84 5.36 5.27 -21.64
C ASN A 84 5.95 6.49 -20.93
N LYS A 85 6.48 7.49 -21.68
CA LYS A 85 7.15 8.68 -21.13
C LYS A 85 6.21 9.85 -20.87
N VAL A 86 5.00 9.86 -21.44
CA VAL A 86 4.03 10.96 -21.28
C VAL A 86 3.60 11.14 -19.82
N HIS A 87 3.51 10.04 -19.06
CA HIS A 87 3.12 10.04 -17.66
C HIS A 87 3.98 9.04 -16.88
N PRO A 88 4.35 9.30 -15.60
CA PRO A 88 5.17 8.38 -14.81
C PRO A 88 4.63 6.94 -14.73
N LEU A 89 3.31 6.80 -14.80
CA LEU A 89 2.61 5.50 -14.81
C LEU A 89 2.02 5.15 -16.19
N GLY A 90 2.49 5.79 -17.26
CA GLY A 90 1.97 5.60 -18.63
C GLY A 90 2.03 4.16 -19.12
N CYS A 91 3.00 3.37 -18.63
CA CYS A 91 3.13 1.96 -18.97
C CYS A 91 1.95 1.09 -18.51
N LEU A 92 1.19 1.51 -17.49
CA LEU A 92 -0.03 0.82 -17.07
C LEU A 92 -1.12 0.96 -18.14
N GLN A 93 -1.29 2.16 -18.69
CA GLN A 93 -2.25 2.43 -19.76
C GLN A 93 -1.87 1.68 -21.02
N VAL A 94 -0.59 1.74 -21.42
CA VAL A 94 -0.06 1.00 -22.56
C VAL A 94 -0.31 -0.50 -22.40
N LEU A 95 -0.04 -1.05 -21.21
CA LEU A 95 -0.31 -2.46 -20.93
C LEU A 95 -1.80 -2.76 -21.10
N VAL A 96 -2.70 -2.10 -20.36
CA VAL A 96 -4.14 -2.41 -20.45
C VAL A 96 -4.67 -2.28 -21.88
N THR A 97 -4.34 -1.20 -22.58
CA THR A 97 -4.78 -0.96 -23.96
C THR A 97 -4.31 -2.07 -24.93
N LEU A 98 -3.03 -2.47 -24.87
CA LEU A 98 -2.54 -3.58 -25.70
C LEU A 98 -3.14 -4.94 -25.30
N SER A 99 -3.49 -5.11 -24.03
CA SER A 99 -4.23 -6.31 -23.60
C SER A 99 -5.55 -6.39 -24.32
N ASP A 100 -6.31 -5.29 -24.24
CA ASP A 100 -7.68 -5.27 -24.70
C ASP A 100 -7.76 -5.44 -26.22
N SER A 101 -6.76 -4.89 -26.94
CA SER A 101 -6.64 -5.12 -28.39
C SER A 101 -6.30 -6.57 -28.73
N VAL A 102 -5.42 -7.23 -27.98
CA VAL A 102 -5.00 -8.61 -28.27
C VAL A 102 -6.09 -9.63 -27.94
N PHE A 103 -6.81 -9.43 -26.84
CA PHE A 103 -7.87 -10.34 -26.38
C PHE A 103 -9.25 -10.06 -27.00
N GLY A 104 -9.33 -9.11 -27.95
CA GLY A 104 -10.56 -8.84 -28.68
C GLY A 104 -11.66 -8.18 -27.85
N THR A 105 -11.30 -7.50 -26.75
CA THR A 105 -12.25 -6.71 -25.94
C THR A 105 -12.65 -5.41 -26.64
N TRP A 106 -12.08 -5.11 -27.81
CA TRP A 106 -12.52 -4.04 -28.70
C TRP A 106 -13.37 -4.53 -29.84
N GLY A 107 -14.61 -4.01 -29.89
CA GLY A 107 -15.47 -4.09 -31.06
C GLY A 107 -16.12 -5.46 -31.27
N SER A 108 -17.45 -5.49 -31.19
CA SER A 108 -18.22 -6.55 -31.86
C SER A 108 -18.08 -6.35 -33.37
N SER A 109 -17.16 -7.07 -34.04
CA SER A 109 -17.32 -7.54 -35.43
C SER A 109 -16.09 -8.27 -35.98
N SER A 110 -16.37 -9.49 -36.45
CA SER A 110 -15.85 -10.23 -37.61
C SER A 110 -14.33 -10.36 -37.85
N ALA A 111 -13.88 -11.62 -37.74
CA ALA A 111 -12.59 -12.21 -38.10
C ALA A 111 -11.46 -12.07 -37.07
N ALA A 112 -10.84 -13.22 -36.75
CA ALA A 112 -9.64 -13.26 -35.93
C ALA A 112 -8.53 -12.46 -36.62
N PRO A 113 -7.69 -11.71 -35.87
CA PRO A 113 -6.63 -10.92 -36.49
C PRO A 113 -5.70 -11.81 -37.33
N SER A 114 -5.10 -11.20 -38.34
CA SER A 114 -4.11 -11.83 -39.21
C SER A 114 -2.98 -12.50 -38.41
N SER A 115 -2.38 -13.59 -38.91
CA SER A 115 -1.32 -14.32 -38.18
C SER A 115 -0.09 -13.44 -37.92
N PHE A 116 0.24 -12.59 -38.88
CA PHE A 116 1.27 -11.56 -38.76
C PHE A 116 0.93 -10.55 -37.65
N LEU A 117 -0.27 -9.98 -37.67
CA LEU A 117 -0.69 -8.96 -36.69
C LEU A 117 -0.77 -9.54 -35.26
N ARG A 118 -1.22 -10.78 -35.11
CA ARG A 118 -1.20 -11.48 -33.80
C ARG A 118 0.21 -11.60 -33.25
N SER A 119 1.19 -11.97 -34.09
CA SER A 119 2.59 -12.08 -33.69
C SER A 119 3.16 -10.71 -33.28
N LEU A 120 2.94 -9.69 -34.11
CA LEU A 120 3.37 -8.31 -33.85
C LEU A 120 2.80 -7.76 -32.52
N LEU A 121 1.49 -7.87 -32.33
CA LEU A 121 0.83 -7.39 -31.11
C LEU A 121 1.25 -8.23 -29.89
N GLY A 122 1.51 -9.52 -30.07
CA GLY A 122 2.09 -10.38 -29.04
C GLY A 122 3.47 -9.90 -28.58
N ASN A 123 4.36 -9.55 -29.50
CA ASN A 123 5.68 -8.98 -29.19
C ASN A 123 5.57 -7.62 -28.48
N ALA A 124 4.67 -6.75 -28.96
CA ALA A 124 4.39 -5.47 -28.32
C ALA A 124 3.84 -5.63 -26.90
N LEU A 125 2.97 -6.62 -26.69
CA LEU A 125 2.40 -6.96 -25.39
C LEU A 125 3.48 -7.44 -24.40
N LEU A 126 4.41 -8.28 -24.86
CA LEU A 126 5.56 -8.73 -24.06
C LEU A 126 6.46 -7.56 -23.66
N LEU A 127 6.71 -6.63 -24.58
CA LEU A 127 7.47 -5.41 -24.27
C LEU A 127 6.74 -4.54 -23.24
N ALA A 128 5.44 -4.30 -23.41
CA ALA A 128 4.63 -3.55 -22.45
C ALA A 128 4.66 -4.18 -21.05
N LYS A 129 4.58 -5.52 -20.97
CA LYS A 129 4.68 -6.26 -19.71
C LYS A 129 6.07 -6.13 -19.07
N SER A 130 7.13 -6.19 -19.87
CA SER A 130 8.50 -5.95 -19.40
C SER A 130 8.64 -4.54 -18.81
N ASN A 131 8.13 -3.53 -19.51
CA ASN A 131 8.15 -2.14 -19.06
C ASN A 131 7.32 -1.91 -17.79
N PHE A 132 6.15 -2.55 -17.67
CA PHE A 132 5.36 -2.55 -16.45
C PHE A 132 6.16 -3.12 -15.28
N ASN A 133 6.74 -4.32 -15.42
CA ASN A 133 7.53 -4.95 -14.35
C ASN A 133 8.74 -4.10 -13.93
N LYS A 134 9.41 -3.47 -14.91
CA LYS A 134 10.51 -2.54 -14.67
C LYS A 134 10.04 -1.32 -13.88
N CYS A 135 8.91 -0.73 -14.26
CA CYS A 135 8.29 0.40 -13.54
C CYS A 135 7.99 0.05 -12.09
N ILE A 136 7.35 -1.11 -11.83
CA ILE A 136 7.07 -1.57 -10.46
C ILE A 136 8.36 -1.76 -9.67
N GLY A 137 9.38 -2.36 -10.27
CA GLY A 137 10.69 -2.53 -9.64
C GLY A 137 11.36 -1.20 -9.27
N THR A 138 11.30 -0.22 -10.16
CA THR A 138 11.81 1.14 -9.91
C THR A 138 11.05 1.82 -8.78
N LEU A 139 9.71 1.78 -8.78
CA LEU A 139 8.90 2.38 -7.73
C LEU A 139 9.17 1.75 -6.36
N CYS A 140 9.29 0.42 -6.28
CA CYS A 140 9.66 -0.28 -5.04
C CYS A 140 11.01 0.21 -4.51
N LYS A 141 12.02 0.30 -5.38
CA LYS A 141 13.36 0.76 -5.01
C LYS A 141 13.34 2.21 -4.52
N GLU A 142 12.65 3.10 -5.24
CA GLU A 142 12.50 4.50 -4.83
C GLU A 142 11.82 4.63 -3.46
N MET A 143 10.82 3.80 -3.15
CA MET A 143 10.14 3.79 -1.86
C MET A 143 11.05 3.31 -0.72
N GLU A 144 11.87 2.30 -0.96
CA GLU A 144 12.80 1.75 0.03
C GLU A 144 14.01 2.67 0.30
N GLU A 145 14.50 3.36 -0.74
CA GLU A 145 15.64 4.28 -0.66
C GLU A 145 15.24 5.71 -0.25
N ALA A 146 13.94 6.03 -0.21
CA ALA A 146 13.43 7.33 0.21
C ALA A 146 13.80 7.60 1.68
N LYS A 147 14.81 8.47 1.88
CA LYS A 147 15.18 8.92 3.21
C LYS A 147 14.06 9.74 3.83
N ALA A 148 13.83 9.52 5.12
CA ALA A 148 12.91 10.36 5.89
C ALA A 148 13.36 11.83 5.80
N PRO A 149 12.44 12.77 5.51
CA PRO A 149 12.78 14.18 5.55
C PRO A 149 13.21 14.56 6.97
N SER A 150 14.37 15.19 7.11
CA SER A 150 14.96 15.65 8.39
C SER A 150 14.16 16.80 9.07
N ARG A 151 12.90 17.02 8.71
CA ARG A 151 12.12 18.17 9.17
C ARG A 151 11.47 17.92 10.53
N THR A 152 11.27 19.02 11.27
CA THR A 152 10.74 19.10 12.64
C THR A 152 9.31 18.59 12.80
N ARG A 153 8.59 18.36 11.70
CA ARG A 153 7.27 17.73 11.61
C ARG A 153 7.37 16.66 10.53
N VAL A 154 7.48 15.41 10.93
CA VAL A 154 7.50 14.28 10.00
C VAL A 154 6.04 13.82 9.89
N GLY A 155 5.30 14.43 8.97
CA GLY A 155 3.95 14.00 8.63
C GLY A 155 3.97 12.76 7.74
N ILE A 156 3.00 12.69 6.82
CA ILE A 156 2.93 11.60 5.83
C ILE A 156 4.21 11.54 4.99
N LEU A 157 4.81 10.35 4.94
CA LEU A 157 6.05 10.10 4.21
C LEU A 157 5.80 10.11 2.70
N PRO A 158 6.76 10.60 1.89
CA PRO A 158 6.62 10.60 0.44
C PRO A 158 6.35 9.22 -0.18
N CYS A 159 6.90 8.15 0.40
CA CYS A 159 6.66 6.79 -0.06
C CYS A 159 5.18 6.36 0.09
N VAL A 160 4.49 6.86 1.12
CA VAL A 160 3.07 6.61 1.34
C VAL A 160 2.23 7.34 0.29
N SER A 161 2.48 8.63 0.05
CA SER A 161 1.77 9.40 -0.97
C SER A 161 1.96 8.80 -2.36
N ARG A 162 3.19 8.40 -2.72
CA ARG A 162 3.49 7.77 -4.02
C ARG A 162 2.79 6.41 -4.18
N PHE A 163 2.61 5.66 -3.09
CA PHE A 163 1.82 4.44 -3.10
C PHE A 163 0.33 4.71 -3.32
N GLN A 164 -0.23 5.73 -2.66
CA GLN A 164 -1.62 6.12 -2.87
C GLN A 164 -1.88 6.57 -4.30
N GLU A 165 -0.99 7.37 -4.88
CA GLU A 165 -1.03 7.78 -6.29
C GLU A 165 -1.03 6.57 -7.23
N PHE A 166 -0.10 5.63 -7.01
CA PHE A 166 -0.03 4.40 -7.80
C PHE A 166 -1.32 3.58 -7.69
N VAL A 167 -1.81 3.34 -6.48
CA VAL A 167 -3.02 2.55 -6.26
C VAL A 167 -4.23 3.24 -6.90
N ALA A 168 -4.43 4.53 -6.67
CA ALA A 168 -5.55 5.27 -7.25
C ALA A 168 -5.53 5.23 -8.78
N PHE A 169 -4.39 5.53 -9.39
CA PHE A 169 -4.24 5.53 -10.85
C PHE A 169 -4.37 4.13 -11.45
N SER A 170 -3.77 3.13 -10.82
CA SER A 170 -3.82 1.75 -11.33
C SER A 170 -5.21 1.15 -11.26
N GLU A 171 -5.98 1.43 -10.21
CA GLU A 171 -7.39 1.02 -10.11
C GLU A 171 -8.26 1.65 -11.20
N GLU A 172 -8.04 2.94 -11.50
CA GLU A 172 -8.74 3.64 -12.56
C GLU A 172 -8.45 3.02 -13.94
N VAL A 173 -7.18 2.67 -14.18
CA VAL A 173 -6.73 2.12 -15.48
C VAL A 173 -7.14 0.66 -15.67
N PHE A 174 -7.11 -0.17 -14.61
CA PHE A 174 -7.37 -1.62 -14.67
C PHE A 174 -8.80 -2.01 -14.28
N GLY A 175 -9.70 -1.08 -14.00
CA GLY A 175 -11.00 -1.34 -13.37
C GLY A 175 -11.81 -2.52 -13.94
N THR A 176 -11.79 -2.73 -15.26
CA THR A 176 -12.45 -3.87 -15.94
C THR A 176 -11.47 -4.79 -16.67
N SER A 177 -10.17 -4.66 -16.41
CA SER A 177 -9.14 -5.39 -17.16
C SER A 177 -9.09 -6.87 -16.77
N GLN A 178 -9.01 -7.75 -17.77
CA GLN A 178 -8.77 -9.18 -17.55
C GLN A 178 -7.38 -9.47 -16.93
N ARG A 179 -6.48 -8.49 -16.89
CA ARG A 179 -5.13 -8.61 -16.31
C ARG A 179 -5.03 -8.19 -14.84
N ARG A 180 -6.15 -8.20 -14.13
CA ARG A 180 -6.23 -7.87 -12.71
C ARG A 180 -5.19 -8.59 -11.85
N GLY A 181 -4.90 -9.87 -12.14
CA GLY A 181 -3.90 -10.63 -11.39
C GLY A 181 -2.47 -10.10 -11.48
N GLU A 182 -2.09 -9.40 -12.56
CA GLU A 182 -0.77 -8.73 -12.64
C GLU A 182 -0.75 -7.45 -11.81
N LEU A 183 -1.86 -6.71 -11.80
CA LEU A 183 -2.01 -5.52 -10.95
C LEU A 183 -1.98 -5.90 -9.46
N ASP A 184 -2.74 -6.90 -9.04
CA ASP A 184 -2.81 -7.32 -7.64
C ASP A 184 -1.43 -7.69 -7.09
N LYS A 185 -0.61 -8.40 -7.88
CA LYS A 185 0.78 -8.72 -7.53
C LYS A 185 1.64 -7.46 -7.39
N ALA A 186 1.49 -6.50 -8.29
CA ALA A 186 2.23 -5.24 -8.24
C ALA A 186 1.83 -4.38 -7.03
N GLN A 187 0.53 -4.27 -6.74
CA GLN A 187 0.01 -3.54 -5.58
C GLN A 187 0.49 -4.15 -4.26
N LEU A 188 0.45 -5.48 -4.13
CA LEU A 188 0.97 -6.19 -2.96
C LEU A 188 2.47 -5.99 -2.77
N ARG A 189 3.23 -6.00 -3.87
CA ARG A 189 4.68 -5.76 -3.83
C ARG A 189 5.00 -4.34 -3.39
N LEU A 190 4.33 -3.33 -3.96
CA LEU A 190 4.51 -1.92 -3.57
C LEU A 190 4.09 -1.67 -2.13
N ALA A 191 2.95 -2.23 -1.69
CA ALA A 191 2.51 -2.15 -0.30
C ALA A 191 3.59 -2.73 0.65
N SER A 192 4.21 -3.84 0.27
CA SER A 192 5.28 -4.45 1.07
C SER A 192 6.53 -3.55 1.15
N SER A 193 6.93 -2.92 0.04
CA SER A 193 8.04 -1.95 0.01
C SER A 193 7.76 -0.71 0.88
N VAL A 194 6.54 -0.17 0.85
CA VAL A 194 6.13 0.96 1.72
C VAL A 194 6.21 0.58 3.20
N PHE A 195 5.70 -0.60 3.57
CA PHE A 195 5.75 -1.06 4.95
C PHE A 195 7.18 -1.28 5.44
N SER A 196 8.04 -1.82 4.57
CA SER A 196 9.48 -1.96 4.85
C SER A 196 10.13 -0.59 5.07
N SER A 197 9.85 0.37 4.18
CA SER A 197 10.34 1.75 4.27
C SER A 197 9.94 2.43 5.60
N ILE A 198 8.67 2.31 6.00
CA ILE A 198 8.20 2.83 7.29
C ILE A 198 8.93 2.13 8.44
N ASN A 199 9.03 0.80 8.44
CA ASN A 199 9.68 0.05 9.52
C ASN A 199 11.17 0.40 9.69
N ASN A 200 11.86 0.71 8.60
CA ASN A 200 13.27 1.11 8.62
C ASN A 200 13.50 2.42 9.40
N LEU A 201 12.45 3.24 9.60
CA LEU A 201 12.55 4.42 10.46
C LEU A 201 12.88 4.08 11.92
N SER A 202 12.62 2.86 12.40
CA SER A 202 12.99 2.43 13.76
C SER A 202 14.49 2.55 14.02
N THR A 203 15.29 2.44 12.95
CA THR A 203 16.75 2.55 12.97
C THR A 203 17.25 3.96 12.67
N ALA A 204 16.35 4.87 12.29
CA ALA A 204 16.72 6.25 12.00
C ALA A 204 16.76 7.08 13.30
N ASN A 205 17.88 7.77 13.54
CA ASN A 205 18.01 8.74 14.63
C ASN A 205 17.21 10.01 14.31
N LEU A 206 15.88 9.91 14.33
CA LEU A 206 14.99 11.04 14.11
C LEU A 206 14.97 11.96 15.34
N ARG A 207 14.88 13.27 15.10
CA ARG A 207 14.64 14.26 16.16
C ARG A 207 13.20 14.22 16.70
N VAL A 208 12.29 13.58 15.96
CA VAL A 208 10.87 13.40 16.29
C VAL A 208 10.67 11.98 16.79
N ASN A 209 9.69 11.75 17.67
CA ASN A 209 9.39 10.41 18.17
C ASN A 209 9.00 9.47 17.01
N THR A 210 9.76 8.39 16.83
CA THR A 210 9.59 7.45 15.72
C THR A 210 8.26 6.70 15.77
N ASP A 211 7.78 6.29 16.95
CA ASP A 211 6.50 5.58 17.08
C ASP A 211 5.32 6.45 16.62
N MET A 212 5.35 7.76 16.91
CA MET A 212 4.32 8.70 16.47
C MET A 212 4.29 8.83 14.94
N VAL A 213 5.46 8.90 14.29
CA VAL A 213 5.55 8.97 12.82
C VAL A 213 5.06 7.67 12.19
N MET A 214 5.46 6.53 12.73
CA MET A 214 5.03 5.22 12.24
C MET A 214 3.52 5.03 12.42
N MET A 215 2.99 5.37 13.60
CA MET A 215 1.56 5.34 13.90
C MET A 215 0.77 6.18 12.90
N GLU A 216 1.18 7.43 12.67
CA GLU A 216 0.53 8.33 11.71
C GLU A 216 0.52 7.78 10.29
N ASN A 217 1.66 7.27 9.81
CA ASN A 217 1.76 6.74 8.45
C ASN A 217 0.96 5.43 8.27
N PHE A 218 0.93 4.55 9.28
CA PHE A 218 0.12 3.34 9.22
C PHE A 218 -1.38 3.63 9.33
N HIS A 219 -1.79 4.63 10.14
CA HIS A 219 -3.17 5.11 10.17
C HIS A 219 -3.62 5.62 8.80
N HIS A 220 -2.78 6.44 8.17
CA HIS A 220 -3.05 7.00 6.85
C HIS A 220 -3.19 5.92 5.76
N ILE A 221 -2.31 4.92 5.76
CA ILE A 221 -2.44 3.77 4.86
C ILE A 221 -3.75 3.02 5.13
N HIS A 222 -4.08 2.75 6.39
CA HIS A 222 -5.31 2.04 6.74
C HIS A 222 -6.55 2.78 6.22
N ASN A 223 -6.64 4.09 6.44
CA ASN A 223 -7.79 4.89 6.03
C ASN A 223 -7.92 4.96 4.50
N PHE A 224 -6.80 5.15 3.80
CA PHE A 224 -6.78 5.09 2.34
C PHE A 224 -7.26 3.74 1.80
N LEU A 225 -6.77 2.62 2.38
CA LEU A 225 -7.19 1.29 1.94
C LEU A 225 -8.65 0.97 2.28
N CYS A 226 -9.17 1.49 3.40
CA CYS A 226 -10.60 1.44 3.72
C CYS A 226 -11.45 2.16 2.66
N GLN A 227 -11.01 3.34 2.22
CA GLN A 227 -11.72 4.12 1.20
C GLN A 227 -11.68 3.46 -0.18
N LYS A 228 -10.54 2.86 -0.56
CA LYS A 228 -10.39 2.21 -1.87
C LYS A 228 -11.04 0.82 -1.95
N ASN A 229 -11.13 0.09 -0.84
CA ASN A 229 -11.76 -1.22 -0.74
C ASN A 229 -11.28 -2.24 -1.79
N ILE A 230 -9.95 -2.43 -1.88
CA ILE A 230 -9.32 -3.29 -2.88
C ILE A 230 -9.09 -4.69 -2.30
N PRO A 231 -9.70 -5.76 -2.86
CA PRO A 231 -9.68 -7.10 -2.27
C PRO A 231 -8.27 -7.66 -2.00
N CYS A 232 -7.34 -7.51 -2.94
CA CYS A 232 -5.98 -8.04 -2.79
C CYS A 232 -5.19 -7.34 -1.67
N LEU A 233 -5.58 -6.12 -1.28
CA LEU A 233 -4.92 -5.32 -0.25
C LEU A 233 -5.55 -5.46 1.14
N GLU A 234 -6.60 -6.28 1.31
CA GLU A 234 -7.26 -6.49 2.61
C GLU A 234 -6.31 -7.02 3.70
N GLY A 235 -5.37 -7.88 3.32
CA GLY A 235 -4.30 -8.32 4.23
C GLY A 235 -3.45 -7.16 4.73
N LYS A 236 -3.06 -6.25 3.82
CA LYS A 236 -2.26 -5.07 4.11
C LYS A 236 -3.04 -4.03 4.91
N LYS A 237 -4.35 -3.88 4.66
CA LYS A 237 -5.24 -3.05 5.47
C LYS A 237 -5.26 -3.50 6.93
N ARG A 238 -5.42 -4.80 7.18
CA ARG A 238 -5.36 -5.37 8.54
C ARG A 238 -3.98 -5.19 9.17
N GLU A 239 -2.92 -5.41 8.40
CA GLU A 239 -1.54 -5.20 8.87
C GLU A 239 -1.29 -3.74 9.27
N ALA A 240 -1.73 -2.76 8.46
CA ALA A 240 -1.62 -1.34 8.77
C ALA A 240 -2.32 -0.98 10.08
N LYS A 241 -3.57 -1.44 10.28
CA LYS A 241 -4.31 -1.24 11.53
C LYS A 241 -3.57 -1.81 12.75
N GLN A 242 -3.04 -3.01 12.61
CA GLN A 242 -2.30 -3.68 13.68
C GLN A 242 -1.01 -2.93 14.03
N ARG A 243 -0.25 -2.49 13.02
CA ARG A 243 1.00 -1.73 13.22
C ARG A 243 0.71 -0.36 13.83
N CYS A 244 -0.32 0.34 13.36
CA CYS A 244 -0.78 1.59 13.95
C CYS A 244 -1.05 1.42 15.45
N ARG A 245 -1.84 0.41 15.83
CA ARG A 245 -2.13 0.10 17.23
C ARG A 245 -0.87 -0.22 18.05
N GLN A 246 0.04 -1.04 17.53
CA GLN A 246 1.28 -1.40 18.24
C GLN A 246 2.15 -0.17 18.53
N HIS A 247 2.29 0.74 17.57
CA HIS A 247 3.05 1.97 17.79
C HIS A 247 2.32 2.95 18.71
N MET A 248 0.99 3.01 18.63
CA MET A 248 0.17 3.76 19.57
C MET A 248 0.36 3.25 21.00
N GLU A 249 0.27 1.95 21.25
CA GLU A 249 0.49 1.34 22.56
C GLU A 249 1.90 1.62 23.10
N LYS A 250 2.94 1.52 22.26
CA LYS A 250 4.32 1.88 22.63
C LYS A 250 4.47 3.35 22.98
N PHE A 251 3.86 4.23 22.18
CA PHE A 251 3.87 5.67 22.40
C PHE A 251 3.19 6.00 23.73
N ILE A 252 2.00 5.45 23.98
CA ILE A 252 1.25 5.63 25.23
C ILE A 252 2.08 5.13 26.41
N THR A 253 2.59 3.91 26.36
CA THR A 253 3.40 3.34 27.46
C THR A 253 4.61 4.22 27.79
N THR A 254 5.28 4.76 26.77
CA THR A 254 6.49 5.58 26.95
C THR A 254 6.18 6.97 27.49
N TYR A 255 5.16 7.66 26.98
CA TYR A 255 4.89 9.06 27.32
C TYR A 255 3.84 9.26 28.40
N LEU A 256 2.86 8.37 28.50
CA LEU A 256 1.85 8.42 29.54
C LEU A 256 2.39 7.88 30.88
N GLY A 257 3.46 7.10 30.85
CA GLY A 257 4.23 6.75 32.05
C GLY A 257 4.97 7.94 32.68
N GLN A 258 5.24 9.03 31.94
CA GLN A 258 6.01 10.18 32.45
C GLN A 258 5.24 11.04 33.46
N PRO A 259 3.97 11.43 33.24
CA PRO A 259 3.20 12.22 34.21
C PRO A 259 3.13 11.63 35.62
N LEU A 260 3.18 10.30 35.76
CA LEU A 260 3.10 9.58 37.04
C LEU A 260 4.31 8.66 37.28
N GLU A 261 5.47 8.95 36.67
CA GLU A 261 6.61 8.01 36.61
C GLU A 261 7.06 7.46 37.98
N GLY A 262 7.14 8.33 38.98
CA GLY A 262 7.52 7.97 40.35
C GLY A 262 6.47 7.13 41.06
N LEU A 263 5.18 7.39 40.83
CA LEU A 263 4.08 6.54 41.32
C LEU A 263 4.13 5.17 40.65
N SER A 264 4.27 5.13 39.32
CA SER A 264 4.43 3.90 38.55
C SER A 264 5.61 3.08 39.07
N HIS A 265 6.78 3.69 39.25
CA HIS A 265 7.96 3.00 39.77
C HIS A 265 7.75 2.43 41.18
N PHE A 266 7.12 3.20 42.07
CA PHE A 266 6.80 2.76 43.43
C PHE A 266 5.88 1.52 43.41
N PHE A 267 4.79 1.57 42.64
CA PHE A 267 3.83 0.46 42.57
C PHE A 267 4.33 -0.75 41.77
N GLU A 268 5.19 -0.56 40.77
CA GLU A 268 5.93 -1.69 40.16
C GLU A 268 6.81 -2.41 41.19
N GLY A 269 7.47 -1.65 42.08
CA GLY A 269 8.22 -2.21 43.19
C GLY A 269 7.35 -3.00 44.18
N VAL A 270 6.17 -2.47 44.52
CA VAL A 270 5.16 -3.17 45.34
C VAL A 270 4.72 -4.47 44.66
N LYS A 271 4.36 -4.42 43.37
CA LYS A 271 3.96 -5.61 42.59
C LYS A 271 5.07 -6.67 42.54
N ALA A 272 6.32 -6.25 42.39
CA ALA A 272 7.46 -7.16 42.41
C ALA A 272 7.62 -7.87 43.77
N ARG A 273 7.35 -7.18 44.89
CA ARG A 273 7.36 -7.80 46.22
C ARG A 273 6.22 -8.78 46.45
N LEU A 274 5.01 -8.43 46.00
CA LEU A 274 3.87 -9.36 46.03
C LEU A 274 4.17 -10.62 45.20
N ALA A 275 4.78 -10.46 44.02
CA ALA A 275 5.21 -11.58 43.18
C ALA A 275 6.30 -12.46 43.82
N GLN A 276 7.10 -11.91 44.74
CA GLN A 276 8.08 -12.65 45.55
C GLN A 276 7.45 -13.38 46.74
N GLY A 277 6.12 -13.31 46.91
CA GLY A 277 5.38 -14.00 47.97
C GLY A 277 5.26 -13.21 49.27
N VAL A 278 5.60 -11.92 49.28
CA VAL A 278 5.34 -11.04 50.42
C VAL A 278 3.83 -10.84 50.53
N LYS A 279 3.27 -10.99 51.74
CA LYS A 279 1.84 -10.79 51.96
C LYS A 279 1.46 -9.31 51.84
N GLU A 280 0.22 -9.05 51.44
CA GLU A 280 -0.29 -7.69 51.23
C GLU A 280 -0.17 -6.83 52.50
N GLU A 281 -0.43 -7.40 53.68
CA GLU A 281 -0.34 -6.67 54.95
C GLU A 281 1.12 -6.32 55.32
N GLU A 282 2.08 -7.13 54.85
CA GLU A 282 3.50 -7.01 55.16
C GLU A 282 4.21 -5.92 54.33
N ILE A 283 3.64 -5.54 53.18
CA ILE A 283 4.21 -4.52 52.27
C ILE A 283 4.46 -3.21 53.01
N SER A 284 3.48 -2.76 53.80
CA SER A 284 3.55 -1.47 54.50
C SER A 284 4.65 -1.36 55.54
N PHE A 285 5.23 -2.50 55.96
CA PHE A 285 6.36 -2.58 56.88
C PHE A 285 7.72 -2.62 56.17
N GLN A 286 7.76 -2.80 54.85
CA GLN A 286 9.00 -2.73 54.10
C GLN A 286 9.48 -1.29 54.01
N LEU A 287 10.72 -1.02 54.40
CA LEU A 287 11.27 0.34 54.47
C LEU A 287 11.09 1.13 53.15
N ALA A 288 11.36 0.48 52.01
CA ALA A 288 11.26 1.07 50.67
C ALA A 288 9.82 1.29 50.19
N TYR A 289 8.83 0.61 50.79
CA TYR A 289 7.41 0.66 50.41
C TYR A 289 6.53 0.96 51.62
N SER A 290 7.06 1.74 52.57
CA SER A 290 6.36 2.06 53.81
C SER A 290 5.24 3.07 53.57
N LYS A 291 4.28 3.16 54.51
CA LYS A 291 3.22 4.20 54.50
C LYS A 291 3.80 5.61 54.36
N GLN A 292 4.94 5.87 54.99
CA GLN A 292 5.61 7.17 54.92
C GLN A 292 6.18 7.43 53.53
N GLU A 293 6.78 6.41 52.90
CA GLU A 293 7.35 6.56 51.56
C GLU A 293 6.26 6.72 50.50
N LEU A 294 5.15 5.98 50.61
CA LEU A 294 3.98 6.16 49.75
C LEU A 294 3.46 7.62 49.81
N ARG A 295 3.31 8.20 51.01
CA ARG A 295 2.87 9.60 51.16
C ARG A 295 3.81 10.57 50.46
N LYS A 296 5.13 10.42 50.63
CA LYS A 296 6.12 11.26 49.94
C LYS A 296 6.06 11.15 48.42
N VAL A 297 5.76 9.96 47.90
CA VAL A 297 5.61 9.76 46.44
C VAL A 297 4.35 10.46 45.95
N ILE A 298 3.21 10.29 46.64
CA ILE A 298 1.94 10.93 46.29
C ILE A 298 2.03 12.47 46.33
N GLU A 299 2.72 13.04 47.32
CA GLU A 299 2.91 14.49 47.47
C GLU A 299 3.59 15.16 46.26
N LYS A 300 4.29 14.39 45.41
CA LYS A 300 4.91 14.89 44.18
C LYS A 300 3.92 15.06 43.03
N TYR A 301 2.71 14.50 43.15
CA TYR A 301 1.71 14.47 42.08
C TYR A 301 0.39 15.10 42.50
N PRO A 302 0.38 16.38 42.94
CA PRO A 302 -0.87 17.06 43.22
C PRO A 302 -1.69 17.20 41.93
N GLY A 303 -3.03 17.22 42.04
CA GLY A 303 -3.92 17.18 40.87
C GLY A 303 -3.63 18.27 39.81
N LYS A 304 -3.21 19.47 40.26
CA LYS A 304 -2.82 20.58 39.38
C LYS A 304 -1.59 20.29 38.52
N GLU A 305 -0.59 19.60 39.07
CA GLU A 305 0.63 19.25 38.33
C GLU A 305 0.36 18.11 37.34
N VAL A 306 -0.49 17.15 37.73
CA VAL A 306 -0.97 16.10 36.81
C VAL A 306 -1.70 16.72 35.61
N LYS A 307 -2.63 17.66 35.86
CA LYS A 307 -3.32 18.39 34.78
C LYS A 307 -2.35 19.13 33.86
N ARG A 308 -1.37 19.86 34.40
CA ARG A 308 -0.35 20.58 33.62
C ARG A 308 0.52 19.64 32.77
N ALA A 309 0.86 18.47 33.30
CA ALA A 309 1.60 17.45 32.57
C ALA A 309 0.79 16.92 31.39
N LEU A 310 -0.50 16.63 31.59
CA LEU A 310 -1.43 16.21 30.53
C LEU A 310 -1.61 17.29 29.46
N GLU A 311 -1.78 18.56 29.84
CA GLU A 311 -1.85 19.71 28.90
C GLU A 311 -0.58 19.84 28.05
N THR A 312 0.59 19.63 28.66
CA THR A 312 1.88 19.70 27.97
C THR A 312 2.03 18.54 26.99
N LEU A 313 1.61 17.35 27.38
CA LEU A 313 1.62 16.16 26.54
C LEU A 313 0.68 16.32 25.34
N TYR A 314 -0.54 16.80 25.56
CA TYR A 314 -1.50 17.11 24.50
C TYR A 314 -0.91 18.10 23.48
N ARG A 315 -0.37 19.23 23.94
CA ARG A 315 0.26 20.22 23.06
C ARG A 315 1.44 19.65 22.26
N LYS A 316 2.22 18.75 22.87
CA LYS A 316 3.33 18.08 22.20
C LYS A 316 2.81 17.16 21.10
N ILE A 317 1.76 16.38 21.35
CA ILE A 317 1.14 15.50 20.36
C ILE A 317 0.55 16.33 19.22
N HIS A 318 -0.28 17.32 19.53
CA HIS A 318 -0.94 18.22 18.57
C HIS A 318 0.05 18.96 17.67
N LYS A 319 1.24 19.32 18.18
CA LYS A 319 2.26 20.00 17.36
C LYS A 319 2.83 19.12 16.24
N HIS A 320 2.94 17.81 16.48
CA HIS A 320 3.67 16.90 15.61
C HIS A 320 2.78 16.00 14.76
N LEU A 321 1.60 15.59 15.26
CA LEU A 321 0.60 14.90 14.45
C LEU A 321 -0.08 15.87 13.49
N SER A 322 -0.37 15.42 12.27
CA SER A 322 -1.26 16.13 11.37
C SER A 322 -2.70 16.13 11.91
N PRO A 323 -3.50 17.16 11.58
CA PRO A 323 -4.91 17.23 11.97
C PRO A 323 -5.79 16.27 11.17
N GLU A 324 -5.21 15.51 10.23
CA GLU A 324 -5.96 14.69 9.30
C GLU A 324 -6.43 13.39 9.99
N GLU A 325 -7.61 12.91 9.58
CA GLU A 325 -8.10 11.55 9.88
C GLU A 325 -8.36 11.23 11.36
N ASN A 326 -8.63 12.23 12.20
CA ASN A 326 -9.04 12.09 13.61
C ASN A 326 -8.06 11.28 14.50
N LEU A 327 -6.82 11.04 14.06
CA LEU A 327 -5.84 10.25 14.81
C LEU A 327 -5.55 10.85 16.18
N LEU A 328 -5.50 12.18 16.28
CA LEU A 328 -5.31 12.88 17.54
C LEU A 328 -6.39 12.52 18.56
N LEU A 329 -7.65 12.48 18.13
CA LEU A 329 -8.77 12.16 19.02
C LEU A 329 -8.72 10.69 19.45
N GLU A 330 -8.48 9.78 18.51
CA GLU A 330 -8.34 8.34 18.81
C GLU A 330 -7.19 8.07 19.79
N LEU A 331 -6.02 8.69 19.56
CA LEU A 331 -4.88 8.59 20.46
C LEU A 331 -5.19 9.19 21.84
N TRP A 332 -5.82 10.37 21.88
CA TRP A 332 -6.14 11.02 23.15
C TRP A 332 -7.13 10.22 23.99
N GLN A 333 -8.14 9.62 23.37
CA GLN A 333 -9.06 8.70 24.03
C GLN A 333 -8.34 7.44 24.53
N ALA A 334 -7.44 6.87 23.74
CA ALA A 334 -6.63 5.72 24.18
C ALA A 334 -5.73 6.08 25.38
N MET A 335 -5.17 7.29 25.39
CA MET A 335 -4.40 7.82 26.50
C MET A 335 -5.24 8.01 27.76
N GLU A 336 -6.45 8.56 27.63
CA GLU A 336 -7.41 8.69 28.73
C GLU A 336 -7.71 7.32 29.35
N GLN A 337 -8.04 6.31 28.53
CA GLN A 337 -8.35 4.96 29.01
C GLN A 337 -7.16 4.32 29.73
N GLU A 338 -5.95 4.47 29.21
CA GLU A 338 -4.75 3.93 29.87
C GLU A 338 -4.44 4.65 31.18
N PHE A 339 -4.64 5.97 31.24
CA PHE A 339 -4.47 6.74 32.48
C PHE A 339 -5.48 6.33 33.55
N ILE A 340 -6.75 6.14 33.15
CA ILE A 340 -7.81 5.62 34.02
C ILE A 340 -7.43 4.23 34.54
N ARG A 341 -6.91 3.35 33.67
CA ARG A 341 -6.47 2.01 34.05
C ARG A 341 -5.36 2.06 35.11
N GLN A 342 -4.33 2.89 34.90
CA GLN A 342 -3.23 3.06 35.84
C GLN A 342 -3.70 3.64 37.18
N TYR A 343 -4.57 4.65 37.15
CA TYR A 343 -5.15 5.21 38.37
C TYR A 343 -5.90 4.14 39.19
N ARG A 344 -6.74 3.33 38.54
CA ARG A 344 -7.48 2.25 39.22
C ARG A 344 -6.53 1.22 39.83
N GLU A 345 -5.48 0.85 39.11
CA GLU A 345 -4.47 -0.08 39.61
C GLU A 345 -3.75 0.46 40.85
N PHE A 346 -3.44 1.77 40.89
CA PHE A 346 -2.86 2.40 42.08
C PHE A 346 -3.83 2.41 43.27
N GLU A 347 -5.09 2.80 43.05
CA GLU A 347 -6.12 2.78 44.10
C GLU A 347 -6.34 1.37 44.65
N GLU A 348 -6.40 0.35 43.79
CA GLU A 348 -6.52 -1.06 44.21
C GLU A 348 -5.32 -1.51 45.07
N LEU A 349 -4.09 -1.14 44.69
CA LEU A 349 -2.88 -1.47 45.46
C LEU A 349 -2.81 -0.70 46.78
N ILE A 350 -3.28 0.55 46.82
CA ILE A 350 -3.38 1.34 48.06
C ILE A 350 -4.37 0.66 49.02
N GLN A 351 -5.55 0.28 48.54
CA GLN A 351 -6.58 -0.37 49.34
C GLN A 351 -6.10 -1.70 49.92
N ARG A 352 -5.41 -2.51 49.11
CA ARG A 352 -4.93 -3.84 49.49
C ARG A 352 -3.72 -3.83 50.41
N CYS A 353 -2.69 -3.05 50.07
CA CYS A 353 -1.40 -3.11 50.77
C CYS A 353 -1.26 -2.08 51.90
N TYR A 354 -2.16 -1.09 51.98
CA TYR A 354 -2.09 0.02 52.93
C TYR A 354 -3.42 0.27 53.64
N GLU A 355 -4.19 -0.80 53.89
CA GLU A 355 -5.48 -0.73 54.58
C GLU A 355 -5.40 0.04 55.91
N GLY A 356 -6.43 0.83 56.21
CA GLY A 356 -6.54 1.63 57.44
C GLY A 356 -5.54 2.79 57.54
N SER A 357 -4.76 3.08 56.50
CA SER A 357 -3.76 4.17 56.51
C SER A 357 -4.33 5.57 56.21
N GLY A 358 -5.55 5.62 55.66
CA GLY A 358 -6.18 6.85 55.17
C GLY A 358 -5.41 7.54 54.04
N ILE A 359 -4.52 6.81 53.36
CA ILE A 359 -3.76 7.33 52.22
C ILE A 359 -4.62 7.19 50.97
N ALA A 360 -4.71 8.26 50.18
CA ALA A 360 -5.37 8.31 48.88
C ALA A 360 -4.58 9.26 47.97
N LEU A 361 -4.83 9.18 46.66
CA LEU A 361 -4.30 10.16 45.71
C LEU A 361 -4.97 11.54 45.92
N ASP A 362 -4.24 12.61 45.59
CA ASP A 362 -4.69 14.01 45.77
C ASP A 362 -5.83 14.43 44.81
N PHE A 363 -6.17 13.57 43.85
CA PHE A 363 -7.20 13.80 42.85
C PHE A 363 -8.06 12.56 42.69
N THR A 364 -9.32 12.77 42.33
CA THR A 364 -10.31 11.70 42.14
C THR A 364 -10.43 11.27 40.68
N MET A 365 -11.17 10.19 40.45
CA MET A 365 -11.59 9.79 39.10
C MET A 365 -12.39 10.90 38.39
N GLU A 366 -13.24 11.64 39.10
CA GLU A 366 -14.03 12.73 38.53
C GLU A 366 -13.14 13.89 38.09
N ASP A 367 -12.14 14.24 38.90
CA ASP A 367 -11.15 15.26 38.56
C ASP A 367 -10.36 14.87 37.31
N LEU A 368 -9.95 13.60 37.23
CA LEU A 368 -9.21 13.06 36.08
C LEU A 368 -10.03 13.16 34.78
N LEU A 369 -11.29 12.73 34.80
CA LEU A 369 -12.20 12.86 33.66
C LEU A 369 -12.41 14.34 33.28
N SER A 370 -12.54 15.22 34.27
CA SER A 370 -12.62 16.67 34.08
C SER A 370 -11.36 17.25 33.43
N TYR A 371 -10.16 16.76 33.80
CA TYR A 371 -8.90 17.19 33.20
C TYR A 371 -8.87 16.88 31.70
N PHE A 372 -9.10 15.62 31.31
CA PHE A 372 -9.10 15.20 29.90
C PHE A 372 -10.13 15.96 29.08
N ASN A 373 -11.37 16.10 29.59
CA ASN A 373 -12.42 16.85 28.92
C ASN A 373 -12.06 18.34 28.76
N SER A 374 -11.55 18.98 29.82
CA SER A 374 -11.14 20.39 29.75
C SER A 374 -10.02 20.64 28.73
N ILE A 375 -9.07 19.70 28.60
CA ILE A 375 -7.97 19.80 27.64
C ILE A 375 -8.49 19.70 26.21
N THR A 376 -9.43 18.76 25.96
CA THR A 376 -10.06 18.57 24.65
C THR A 376 -10.97 19.72 24.26
N VAL A 377 -11.70 20.35 25.18
CA VAL A 377 -12.58 21.49 24.88
C VAL A 377 -11.80 22.79 24.67
N SER A 378 -10.63 22.92 25.30
CA SER A 378 -9.81 24.14 25.25
C SER A 378 -8.90 24.25 24.02
N ASN A 379 -8.85 23.22 23.16
CA ASN A 379 -8.04 23.16 21.94
C ASN A 379 -8.88 22.62 20.79
#